data_AF-A0A1W1EEB9-F1
#
_entry.id   AF-A0A1W1EEB9-F1
#
_cell.length_a   1.000
_cell.length_b   1.000
_cell.length_c   1.000
_cell.angle_alpha   90.00
_cell.angle_beta   90.00
_cell.angle_gamma   90.00
#
_symmetry.space_group_name_H-M   'P 1'
#
loop_
_entity.id
_entity.type
_entity.pdbx_description
1 polymer ?
#
loop_
_entity_poly.entity_id
_entity_poly.type
_entity_poly.pdbx_seq_one_letter_code
_entity_poly.pdbx_strand_id
1 'polypeptide(L)'
;MNEQNLTAQLKDIKPLLEIPDNSFYIYWGLIIFAILLFCAILFFVIKKFLENRKTNLAKVYLKKLKDIDWKDSKHSAYEATKYARLLATDDRRKELFSQLEPMLEKYKYKKQVESIDEKTLNKFNLYVQVADESI
;
A
#
# COMPACT_ATOMS: atom_id res chain seq x y z
N MET A 1 61.56 -59.62 28.95
CA MET A 1 60.71 -59.01 30.00
C MET A 1 60.85 -57.47 30.03
N ASN A 2 61.07 -56.81 28.87
CA ASN A 2 61.35 -55.36 28.79
C ASN A 2 60.40 -54.59 27.86
N GLU A 3 59.62 -55.27 27.01
CA GLU A 3 58.72 -54.62 26.03
C GLU A 3 57.41 -54.09 26.64
N GLN A 4 56.96 -54.70 27.75
CA GLN A 4 55.76 -54.28 28.46
C GLN A 4 55.95 -52.91 29.17
N ASN A 5 57.18 -52.56 29.54
CA ASN A 5 57.49 -51.24 30.12
C ASN A 5 57.55 -50.13 29.07
N LEU A 6 58.04 -50.44 27.85
CA LEU A 6 58.13 -49.48 26.75
C LEU A 6 56.74 -49.05 26.27
N THR A 7 55.82 -50.01 26.17
CA THR A 7 54.42 -49.76 25.76
C THR A 7 53.60 -48.99 26.80
N ALA A 8 53.95 -49.09 28.09
CA ALA A 8 53.34 -48.30 29.15
C ALA A 8 53.83 -46.83 29.16
N GLN A 9 55.11 -46.59 28.85
CA GLN A 9 55.66 -45.23 28.68
C GLN A 9 55.18 -44.54 27.38
N LEU A 10 54.84 -45.30 26.34
CA LEU A 10 54.37 -44.77 25.05
C LEU A 10 52.87 -44.38 25.03
N LYS A 11 52.12 -44.68 26.09
CA LYS A 11 50.69 -44.34 26.20
C LYS A 11 50.42 -42.97 26.82
N ASP A 12 51.30 -42.01 26.61
CA ASP A 12 51.15 -40.63 27.09
C ASP A 12 50.55 -39.71 26.02
N ILE A 13 49.47 -40.14 25.37
CA ILE A 13 48.67 -39.27 24.49
C ILE A 13 47.38 -38.91 25.20
N LYS A 14 47.18 -37.61 25.43
CA LYS A 14 45.97 -37.08 26.07
C LYS A 14 44.75 -37.48 25.22
N PRO A 15 43.64 -37.94 25.83
CA PRO A 15 42.42 -38.20 25.08
C PRO A 15 41.96 -36.92 24.37
N LEU A 16 41.35 -37.07 23.20
CA LEU A 16 40.82 -35.95 22.43
C LEU A 16 39.81 -35.19 23.31
N LEU A 17 40.14 -33.93 23.60
CA LEU A 17 39.25 -33.06 24.33
C LEU A 17 38.21 -32.52 23.35
N GLU A 18 36.93 -32.81 23.58
CA GLU A 18 35.86 -32.25 22.77
C GLU A 18 35.76 -30.75 23.06
N ILE A 19 36.08 -29.93 22.07
CA ILE A 19 35.91 -28.48 22.15
C ILE A 19 34.49 -28.19 21.68
N PRO A 20 33.62 -27.62 22.53
CA PRO A 20 32.28 -27.24 22.11
C PRO A 20 32.36 -26.13 21.05
N ASP A 21 31.85 -26.41 19.85
CA ASP A 21 31.83 -25.46 18.73
C ASP A 21 30.41 -24.96 18.43
N ASN A 22 30.20 -23.66 18.62
CA ASN A 22 28.94 -22.98 18.32
C ASN A 22 28.96 -22.22 16.98
N SER A 23 30.07 -22.27 16.24
CA SER A 23 30.30 -21.47 15.03
C SER A 23 29.22 -21.70 13.97
N PHE A 24 28.74 -22.95 13.85
CA PHE A 24 27.66 -23.30 12.93
C PHE A 24 26.34 -22.59 13.26
N TYR A 25 25.96 -22.54 14.54
CA TYR A 25 24.74 -21.87 14.99
C TYR A 25 24.85 -20.35 14.86
N ILE A 26 26.02 -19.77 15.15
CA ILE A 26 26.29 -18.34 14.97
C ILE A 26 26.17 -17.95 13.50
N TYR A 27 26.74 -18.75 12.59
CA TYR A 27 26.67 -18.52 11.15
C TYR A 27 25.21 -18.52 10.64
N TRP A 28 24.42 -19.52 11.03
CA TRP A 28 22.99 -19.56 10.68
C TRP A 28 22.19 -18.42 11.31
N GLY A 29 22.50 -18.05 12.55
CA GLY A 29 21.89 -16.89 13.21
C GLY A 29 22.13 -15.60 12.43
N LEU A 30 23.36 -15.38 11.96
CA LEU A 30 23.71 -14.22 11.13
C LEU A 30 22.99 -14.22 9.78
N ILE A 31 22.87 -15.39 9.12
CA ILE A 31 22.12 -15.51 7.86
C ILE A 31 20.65 -15.14 8.07
N ILE A 32 20.00 -15.72 9.08
CA ILE A 32 18.59 -15.45 9.37
C ILE A 32 18.40 -13.97 9.71
N PHE A 33 19.29 -13.39 10.51
CA PHE A 33 19.24 -11.98 10.85
C PHE A 33 19.40 -11.07 9.63
N ALA A 34 20.33 -11.38 8.72
CA ALA A 34 20.52 -10.64 7.48
C ALA A 34 19.29 -10.74 6.57
N ILE A 35 18.67 -11.91 6.46
CA ILE A 35 17.43 -12.11 5.69
C ILE A 35 16.29 -11.30 6.30
N LEU A 36 16.13 -11.32 7.63
CA LEU A 36 15.11 -10.53 8.32
C LEU A 36 15.28 -9.03 8.07
N LEU A 37 16.51 -8.52 8.17
CA LEU A 37 16.81 -7.12 7.86
C LEU A 37 16.49 -6.79 6.39
N PHE A 38 16.88 -7.66 5.46
CA PHE A 38 16.61 -7.47 4.05
C PHE A 38 15.10 -7.43 3.76
N CYS A 39 14.33 -8.36 4.33
CA CYS A 39 12.88 -8.40 4.22
C CYS A 39 12.23 -7.14 4.81
N ALA A 40 12.71 -6.64 5.95
CA ALA A 40 12.19 -5.42 6.56
C ALA A 40 12.43 -4.19 5.68
N ILE A 41 13.62 -4.07 5.09
CA ILE A 41 13.95 -2.99 4.14
C ILE A 41 13.06 -3.08 2.90
N LEU A 42 12.94 -4.27 2.29
CA LEU A 42 12.08 -4.48 1.13
C LEU A 42 10.63 -4.12 1.42
N PHE A 43 10.10 -4.56 2.57
CA PHE A 43 8.74 -4.23 2.99
C PHE A 43 8.53 -2.71 3.07
N PHE A 44 9.46 -1.98 3.68
CA PHE A 44 9.36 -0.53 3.80
C PHE A 44 9.43 0.19 2.45
N VAL A 45 10.33 -0.25 1.56
CA VAL A 45 10.48 0.31 0.20
C VAL A 45 9.20 0.07 -0.61
N ILE A 46 8.67 -1.15 -0.62
CA ILE A 46 7.45 -1.50 -1.35
C ILE A 46 6.27 -0.70 -0.80
N LYS A 47 6.11 -0.63 0.52
CA LYS A 47 5.03 0.12 1.17
C LYS A 47 5.06 1.59 0.75
N LYS A 48 6.23 2.24 0.84
CA LYS A 48 6.41 3.65 0.45
C LYS A 48 6.15 3.89 -1.03
N PHE A 49 6.59 2.97 -1.90
CA PHE A 49 6.34 3.07 -3.33
C PHE A 49 4.85 2.97 -3.68
N LEU A 50 4.12 2.06 -3.03
CA LEU A 50 2.67 1.91 -3.21
C LEU A 50 1.89 3.13 -2.70
N GLU A 51 2.27 3.70 -1.56
CA GLU A 51 1.66 4.91 -1.02
C GLU A 51 1.84 6.11 -1.96
N ASN A 52 3.04 6.32 -2.49
CA ASN A 52 3.31 7.38 -3.46
C ASN A 52 2.51 7.25 -4.76
N ARG A 53 2.26 6.01 -5.22
CA ARG A 53 1.41 5.79 -6.41
C ARG A 53 -0.06 6.13 -6.12
N LYS A 54 -0.58 5.77 -4.95
CA LYS A 54 -1.96 6.07 -4.56
C LYS A 54 -2.21 7.58 -4.51
N THR A 55 -1.30 8.36 -3.93
CA THR A 55 -1.43 9.82 -3.86
C THR A 55 -1.38 10.47 -5.25
N ASN A 56 -0.53 9.96 -6.15
CA ASN A 56 -0.48 10.43 -7.54
C ASN A 56 -1.82 10.20 -8.26
N LEU A 57 -2.39 8.98 -8.15
CA LEU A 57 -3.70 8.66 -8.76
C LEU A 57 -4.84 9.53 -8.19
N ALA A 58 -4.86 9.74 -6.87
CA ALA A 58 -5.87 10.60 -6.24
C ALA A 58 -5.82 12.04 -6.79
N LYS A 59 -4.61 12.59 -6.97
CA LYS A 59 -4.41 13.91 -7.59
C LYS A 59 -4.90 13.95 -9.04
N VAL A 60 -4.66 12.88 -9.81
CA VAL A 60 -5.15 12.77 -11.19
C VAL A 60 -6.69 12.76 -11.24
N TYR A 61 -7.34 12.00 -10.36
CA TYR A 61 -8.81 11.95 -10.31
C TYR A 61 -9.41 13.28 -9.84
N LEU A 62 -8.79 13.93 -8.86
CA LEU A 62 -9.21 15.25 -8.40
C LEU A 62 -9.10 16.30 -9.51
N LYS A 63 -8.00 16.30 -10.26
CA LYS A 63 -7.84 17.17 -11.42
C LYS A 63 -8.95 16.92 -12.44
N LYS A 64 -9.23 15.65 -12.74
CA LYS A 64 -10.33 15.27 -13.65
C LYS A 64 -11.68 15.77 -13.18
N LEU A 65 -11.97 15.77 -11.87
CA LEU A 65 -13.20 16.33 -11.31
C LEU A 65 -13.26 17.86 -11.45
N LYS A 66 -12.15 18.56 -11.23
CA LYS A 66 -12.07 20.03 -11.37
C LYS A 66 -12.21 20.50 -12.82
N ASP A 67 -11.76 19.69 -13.77
CA ASP A 67 -11.81 20.00 -15.22
C ASP A 67 -13.17 19.69 -15.88
N ILE A 68 -14.16 19.19 -15.14
CA ILE A 68 -15.48 18.84 -15.69
C ILE A 68 -16.22 20.12 -16.14
N ASP A 69 -16.52 20.20 -17.44
CA ASP A 69 -17.39 21.23 -18.02
C ASP A 69 -18.84 20.72 -18.04
N TRP A 70 -19.77 21.44 -17.41
CA TRP A 70 -21.17 21.02 -17.29
C TRP A 70 -22.03 21.29 -18.53
N LYS A 71 -21.44 21.72 -19.66
CA LYS A 71 -22.12 21.90 -20.94
C LYS A 71 -22.84 20.63 -21.43
N ASP A 72 -22.21 19.47 -21.33
CA ASP A 72 -22.86 18.18 -21.57
C ASP A 72 -23.20 17.52 -20.24
N SER A 73 -24.37 17.86 -19.70
CA SER A 73 -24.80 17.38 -18.38
C SER A 73 -24.83 15.85 -18.27
N LYS A 74 -25.06 15.12 -19.38
CA LYS A 74 -25.05 13.65 -19.37
C LYS A 74 -23.64 13.12 -19.22
N HIS A 75 -22.74 13.55 -20.11
CA HIS A 75 -21.37 13.07 -20.10
C HIS A 75 -20.67 13.45 -18.79
N SER A 76 -20.87 14.68 -18.33
CA SER A 76 -20.30 15.21 -17.10
C SER A 76 -20.81 14.48 -15.86
N ALA A 77 -22.09 14.09 -15.82
CA ALA A 77 -22.62 13.26 -14.73
C ALA A 77 -21.98 11.87 -14.69
N TYR A 78 -21.70 11.25 -15.84
CA TYR A 78 -20.96 9.98 -15.90
C TYR A 78 -19.52 10.13 -15.41
N GLU A 79 -18.80 11.15 -15.88
CA GLU A 79 -17.41 11.40 -15.47
C GLU A 79 -17.31 11.74 -13.99
N ALA A 80 -18.18 12.64 -13.50
CA ALA A 80 -18.27 13.02 -12.10
C ALA A 80 -18.52 11.79 -11.23
N THR A 81 -19.50 10.94 -11.58
CA THR A 81 -19.77 9.71 -10.82
C THR A 81 -18.55 8.80 -10.78
N LYS A 82 -17.90 8.59 -11.94
CA LYS A 82 -16.76 7.69 -12.07
C LYS A 82 -15.59 8.13 -11.21
N TYR A 83 -15.15 9.39 -11.34
CA TYR A 83 -13.98 9.89 -10.63
C TYR A 83 -14.25 10.13 -9.14
N ALA A 84 -15.45 10.59 -8.77
CA ALA A 84 -15.83 10.72 -7.37
C ALA A 84 -15.89 9.34 -6.67
N ARG A 85 -16.41 8.31 -7.34
CA ARG A 85 -16.39 6.95 -6.76
C ARG A 85 -14.96 6.44 -6.53
N LEU A 86 -14.05 6.67 -7.47
CA LEU A 86 -12.64 6.26 -7.35
C LEU A 86 -11.91 7.01 -6.23
N LEU A 87 -12.34 8.24 -5.95
CA LEU A 87 -11.73 9.09 -4.93
C LEU A 87 -12.34 8.88 -3.53
N ALA A 88 -13.53 8.30 -3.44
CA ALA A 88 -14.24 7.99 -2.19
C ALA A 88 -13.61 6.79 -1.43
N THR A 89 -12.38 6.97 -0.92
CA THR A 89 -11.63 5.91 -0.22
C THR A 89 -11.74 5.97 1.30
N ASP A 90 -11.93 7.15 1.91
CA ASP A 90 -12.21 7.34 3.33
C ASP A 90 -13.73 7.48 3.60
N ASP A 91 -14.11 7.39 4.86
CA ASP A 91 -15.52 7.34 5.25
C ASP A 91 -16.25 8.66 5.01
N ARG A 92 -15.58 9.81 5.18
CA ARG A 92 -16.18 11.13 4.91
C ARG A 92 -16.45 11.31 3.42
N ARG A 93 -15.50 10.95 2.53
CA ARG A 93 -15.74 11.03 1.08
C ARG A 93 -16.76 9.99 0.61
N LYS A 94 -16.82 8.80 1.20
CA LYS A 94 -17.87 7.81 0.89
C LYS A 94 -19.26 8.32 1.24
N GLU A 95 -19.41 8.95 2.40
CA GLU A 95 -20.68 9.54 2.82
C GLU A 95 -21.11 10.69 1.91
N LEU A 96 -20.18 11.59 1.55
CA LEU A 96 -20.50 12.66 0.60
C LEU A 96 -20.85 12.11 -0.79
N PHE A 97 -20.15 11.06 -1.24
CA PHE A 97 -20.44 10.41 -2.51
C PHE A 97 -21.81 9.73 -2.51
N SER A 98 -22.20 9.03 -1.44
CA SER A 98 -23.51 8.37 -1.38
C SER A 98 -24.68 9.36 -1.44
N GLN A 99 -24.46 10.60 -0.99
CA GLN A 99 -25.44 11.69 -1.11
C GLN A 99 -25.42 12.33 -2.52
N LEU A 100 -24.26 12.42 -3.16
CA LEU A 100 -24.09 13.03 -4.49
C LEU A 100 -24.53 12.09 -5.63
N GLU A 101 -24.24 10.80 -5.52
CA GLU A 101 -24.54 9.77 -6.52
C GLU A 101 -26.01 9.81 -7.01
N PRO A 102 -27.04 9.75 -6.15
CA PRO A 102 -28.43 9.77 -6.59
C PRO A 102 -28.83 11.10 -7.26
N MET A 103 -28.12 12.19 -6.98
CA MET A 103 -28.34 13.48 -7.66
C MET A 103 -27.82 13.43 -9.09
N LEU A 104 -26.62 12.87 -9.30
CA LEU A 104 -26.01 12.70 -10.62
C LEU A 104 -26.73 11.66 -11.49
N GLU A 105 -27.33 10.63 -10.89
CA GLU A 105 -28.05 9.58 -11.65
C GLU A 105 -29.22 10.11 -12.48
N LYS A 106 -29.87 11.19 -12.03
CA LYS A 106 -30.97 11.84 -12.76
C LYS A 106 -30.59 12.27 -14.17
N TYR A 107 -29.30 12.50 -14.41
CA TYR A 107 -28.74 13.04 -15.65
C TYR A 107 -28.12 11.96 -16.54
N LYS A 108 -27.92 10.73 -16.07
CA LYS A 108 -27.13 9.69 -16.78
C LYS A 108 -27.92 8.90 -17.82
N TYR A 109 -29.24 8.76 -17.68
CA TYR A 109 -29.99 7.79 -18.48
C TYR A 109 -31.01 8.40 -19.44
N LYS A 110 -31.31 9.70 -19.35
CA LYS A 110 -32.24 10.37 -20.27
C LYS A 110 -31.58 10.62 -21.63
N LYS A 111 -32.41 10.65 -22.69
CA LYS A 111 -31.95 10.91 -24.08
C LYS A 111 -31.70 12.39 -24.32
N GLN A 112 -32.56 13.25 -23.78
CA GLN A 112 -32.32 14.68 -23.63
C GLN A 112 -32.25 14.97 -22.14
N VAL A 113 -31.23 15.73 -21.74
CA VAL A 113 -30.89 16.00 -20.35
C VAL A 113 -30.91 17.51 -20.17
N GLU A 114 -31.65 17.97 -19.18
CA GLU A 114 -31.66 19.37 -18.77
C GLU A 114 -30.32 19.76 -18.16
N SER A 115 -30.02 21.06 -18.11
CA SER A 115 -28.85 21.57 -17.39
C SER A 115 -28.89 21.11 -15.93
N ILE A 116 -27.72 20.78 -15.39
CA ILE A 116 -27.54 20.42 -13.98
C ILE A 116 -28.14 21.51 -13.08
N ASP A 117 -28.97 21.08 -12.13
CA ASP A 117 -29.54 21.97 -11.13
C ASP A 117 -28.47 22.48 -10.16
N GLU A 118 -28.68 23.69 -9.65
CA GLU A 118 -27.73 24.37 -8.77
C GLU A 118 -27.43 23.58 -7.49
N LYS A 119 -28.40 22.81 -6.95
CA LYS A 119 -28.19 22.01 -5.73
C LYS A 119 -27.22 20.86 -6.01
N THR A 120 -27.37 20.18 -7.15
CA THR A 120 -26.43 19.13 -7.58
C THR A 120 -25.04 19.71 -7.80
N LEU A 121 -24.94 20.88 -8.44
CA LEU A 121 -23.66 21.54 -8.66
C LEU A 121 -22.97 21.93 -7.34
N ASN A 122 -23.73 22.51 -6.40
CA ASN A 122 -23.22 22.88 -5.09
C ASN A 122 -22.76 21.66 -4.29
N LYS A 123 -23.50 20.54 -4.36
CA LYS A 123 -23.10 19.29 -3.70
C LYS A 123 -21.84 18.70 -4.31
N PHE A 124 -21.71 18.75 -5.63
CA PHE A 124 -20.51 18.34 -6.35
C PHE A 124 -19.30 19.19 -5.94
N ASN A 125 -19.44 20.52 -5.93
CA ASN A 125 -18.37 21.43 -5.53
C ASN A 125 -17.92 21.18 -4.08
N LEU A 126 -18.86 20.95 -3.17
CA LEU A 126 -18.56 20.56 -1.78
C LEU A 126 -17.76 19.24 -1.73
N TYR A 127 -18.16 18.24 -2.52
CA TYR A 127 -17.40 16.99 -2.61
C TYR A 127 -15.97 17.23 -3.09
N VAL A 128 -15.79 18.03 -4.14
CA VAL A 128 -14.47 18.37 -4.70
C VAL A 128 -13.62 19.15 -3.70
N GLN A 129 -14.20 20.07 -2.93
CA GLN A 129 -13.48 20.83 -1.91
C GLN A 129 -12.97 19.90 -0.79
N VAL A 130 -13.83 19.04 -0.25
CA VAL A 130 -13.44 18.08 0.80
C VAL A 130 -12.38 17.10 0.29
N ALA A 131 -12.49 16.70 -0.97
CA ALA A 131 -11.48 15.91 -1.65
C ALA A 131 -10.14 16.63 -1.78
N ASP A 132 -10.13 17.92 -2.08
CA ASP A 132 -8.93 18.76 -2.20
C ASP A 132 -8.22 18.97 -0.86
N GLU A 133 -8.98 19.19 0.21
CA GLU A 133 -8.44 19.36 1.58
C GLU A 133 -7.72 18.11 2.12
N SER A 134 -7.96 16.94 1.51
CA SER A 134 -7.52 15.64 2.04
C SER A 134 -6.45 14.93 1.19
N ILE A 135 -5.96 15.55 0.11
CA ILE A 135 -4.99 15.00 -0.86
C ILE A 135 -3.71 15.84 -0.92
#